data_AF-A0A954RKI3-F1
#
_entry.id   AF-A0A954RKI3-F1
#
_cell.length_a   1.000
_cell.length_b   1.000
_cell.length_c   1.000
_cell.angle_alpha   90.00
_cell.angle_beta   90.00
_cell.angle_gamma   90.00
#
_symmetry.space_group_name_H-M   'P 1'
#
loop_
_entity.id
_entity.type
_entity.pdbx_description
1 polymer ?
#
loop_
_entity_poly.entity_id
_entity_poly.type
_entity_poly.pdbx_seq_one_letter_code
_entity_poly.pdbx_strand_id
1 'polypeptide(L)'
;MRKSTVILLSLLIVLLITLSRESRRDDRVVAPLRNAIGRLRNRVESHAHQVRAAALPETFFDVMNLMDRFESEETAHLEFVRVATGRWPQAGHARAEDHYKLGFLTVESDGRFSVRYIDGSRGDPQVGCVTLDLVQHVRNITQHSASSNDDQDDLYLFPHALAAPLAEKLLIAHACFKRGGGDEARLLFESIADKKLAIWQLGAFYRDRLTMDFADPAITRDELLRRHRQWLNIFFISESDESVALRADGLEHAMRGDLGFALPWQRSDEASALVSTLHDGYFPVCERAWDGWFIPTSAVRPAKGTSAAEKLQALGFKAVPALLGALNDSTPTRTVWYCCRFGGHLEVVTVGDCAEDLLVAISGLRFWGTAAECETQWRRWWKSVANIGEENTLVEMAHKGDRQSIQAANVILNRWPNRVGDILVGIHETQDIGTRADLITMIAKVETPLVTEFLVDEWTESGDAPIVRCALADALFTRGQTEPMSILLEEWSCRASLAGNRDDNCTIADECWFLAHTAHFLVGTGDLSAIRTIRDALPTLPQDVKTAIVEECCAADLNLTLTRVSPQQRTLVEHEIRVMLAH
;
A
#
# COMPACT_ATOMS: atom_id res chain seq x y z
N MET A 1 30.49 -21.77 10.40
CA MET A 1 31.78 -21.07 10.16
C MET A 1 32.38 -20.68 11.51
N ARG A 2 33.69 -20.86 11.74
CA ARG A 2 34.33 -20.53 13.03
C ARG A 2 34.45 -18.99 13.16
N LYS A 3 34.47 -18.44 14.39
CA LYS A 3 34.66 -16.99 14.65
C LYS A 3 35.81 -16.38 13.81
N SER A 4 36.88 -17.15 13.62
CA SER A 4 38.05 -16.80 12.82
C SER A 4 37.73 -16.47 11.36
N THR A 5 36.74 -17.14 10.75
CA THR A 5 36.37 -16.92 9.34
C THR A 5 35.56 -15.64 9.15
N VAL A 6 34.71 -15.26 10.12
CA VAL A 6 33.98 -13.98 10.08
C VAL A 6 34.96 -12.81 10.18
N ILE A 7 35.97 -12.93 11.05
CA ILE A 7 37.05 -11.93 11.18
C ILE A 7 37.81 -11.80 9.85
N LEU A 8 38.19 -12.92 9.22
CA LEU A 8 38.89 -12.93 7.94
C LEU A 8 38.08 -12.30 6.81
N LEU A 9 36.78 -12.58 6.72
CA LEU A 9 35.92 -11.97 5.70
C LEU A 9 35.67 -10.47 5.96
N SER A 10 35.58 -10.06 7.22
CA SER A 10 35.46 -8.64 7.59
C SER A 10 36.71 -7.86 7.20
N LEU A 11 37.91 -8.43 7.46
CA LEU A 11 39.18 -7.85 7.02
C LEU A 11 39.28 -7.80 5.49
N LEU A 12 38.78 -8.82 4.79
CA LEU A 12 38.73 -8.84 3.33
C LEU A 12 37.82 -7.73 2.78
N ILE A 13 36.67 -7.47 3.38
CA ILE A 13 35.78 -6.36 2.99
C ILE A 13 36.49 -5.01 3.18
N VAL A 14 37.16 -4.79 4.32
CA VAL A 14 37.93 -3.57 4.57
C VAL A 14 39.04 -3.37 3.53
N LEU A 15 39.74 -4.44 3.18
CA LEU A 15 40.78 -4.41 2.13
C LEU A 15 40.19 -4.06 0.77
N LEU A 16 39.06 -4.67 0.38
CA LEU A 16 38.40 -4.41 -0.90
C LEU A 16 37.85 -2.98 -1.00
N ILE A 17 37.32 -2.42 0.09
CA ILE A 17 36.90 -1.02 0.16
C ILE A 17 38.10 -0.09 -0.03
N THR A 18 39.24 -0.42 0.59
CA THR A 18 40.47 0.37 0.47
C THR A 18 40.99 0.36 -0.97
N LEU A 19 41.05 -0.81 -1.59
CA LEU A 19 41.45 -0.97 -2.99
C LEU A 19 40.48 -0.25 -3.95
N SER A 20 39.17 -0.28 -3.68
CA SER A 20 38.17 0.44 -4.46
C SER A 20 38.34 1.97 -4.38
N ARG A 21 38.75 2.50 -3.22
CA ARG A 21 39.03 3.94 -3.06
C ARG A 21 40.27 4.39 -3.82
N GLU A 22 41.26 3.51 -3.98
CA GLU A 22 42.50 3.79 -4.70
C GLU A 22 42.32 3.66 -6.23
N SER A 23 41.39 2.81 -6.67
CA SER A 23 41.10 2.52 -8.09
C SER A 23 40.09 3.48 -8.76
N ARG A 24 39.79 4.65 -8.18
CA ARG A 24 38.75 5.63 -8.61
C ARG A 24 38.79 6.12 -10.07
N ARG A 25 39.73 5.66 -10.91
CA ARG A 25 39.89 6.10 -12.31
C ARG A 25 39.39 5.10 -13.36
N ASP A 26 38.99 3.87 -13.00
CA ASP A 26 38.53 2.89 -13.98
C ASP A 26 37.22 2.18 -13.56
N ASP A 27 36.10 2.58 -14.17
CA ASP A 27 34.77 2.00 -13.92
C ASP A 27 34.70 0.50 -14.25
N ARG A 28 35.58 -0.01 -15.13
CA ARG A 28 35.66 -1.44 -15.44
C ARG A 28 36.16 -2.26 -14.26
N VAL A 29 36.88 -1.64 -13.33
CA VAL A 29 37.41 -2.27 -12.11
C VAL A 29 36.48 -2.04 -10.93
N VAL A 30 35.90 -0.84 -10.81
CA VAL A 30 35.07 -0.44 -9.67
C VAL A 30 33.74 -1.21 -9.61
N ALA A 31 33.07 -1.42 -10.75
CA ALA A 31 31.76 -2.09 -10.74
C ALA A 31 31.83 -3.58 -10.31
N PRO A 32 32.75 -4.42 -10.83
CA PRO A 32 32.93 -5.79 -10.35
C PRO A 32 33.32 -5.87 -8.87
N LEU A 33 34.17 -4.95 -8.40
CA LEU A 33 34.57 -4.86 -6.99
C LEU A 33 33.39 -4.52 -6.09
N ARG A 34 32.53 -3.55 -6.48
CA ARG A 34 31.31 -3.22 -5.74
C ARG A 34 30.37 -4.41 -5.63
N ASN A 35 30.18 -5.16 -6.72
CA ASN A 35 29.38 -6.39 -6.72
C ASN A 35 30.02 -7.51 -5.88
N ALA A 36 31.34 -7.65 -5.88
CA ALA A 36 32.05 -8.62 -5.05
C ALA A 36 31.95 -8.28 -3.54
N ILE A 37 32.10 -7.00 -3.19
CA ILE A 37 31.92 -6.48 -1.83
C ILE A 37 30.48 -6.72 -1.37
N GLY A 38 29.49 -6.41 -2.20
CA GLY A 38 28.08 -6.68 -1.91
C GLY A 38 27.83 -8.16 -1.63
N ARG A 39 28.28 -9.07 -2.50
CA ARG A 39 28.12 -10.52 -2.30
C ARG A 39 28.85 -11.04 -1.06
N LEU A 40 30.04 -10.52 -0.76
CA LEU A 40 30.79 -10.89 0.44
C LEU A 40 30.13 -10.37 1.71
N ARG A 41 29.66 -9.12 1.70
CA ARG A 41 28.89 -8.51 2.78
C ARG A 41 27.63 -9.35 3.06
N ASN A 42 26.83 -9.65 2.04
CA ASN A 42 25.63 -10.47 2.17
C ASN A 42 25.96 -11.87 2.71
N ARG A 43 27.08 -12.49 2.32
CA ARG A 43 27.51 -13.79 2.87
C ARG A 43 27.97 -13.71 4.33
N VAL A 44 28.69 -12.66 4.71
CA VAL A 44 29.12 -12.43 6.09
C VAL A 44 27.91 -12.16 6.98
N GLU A 45 27.01 -11.30 6.52
CA GLU A 45 25.75 -10.98 7.20
C GLU A 45 24.90 -12.25 7.31
N SER A 46 24.66 -12.99 6.21
CA SER A 46 23.93 -14.28 6.22
C SER A 46 24.53 -15.30 7.20
N HIS A 47 25.86 -15.44 7.23
CA HIS A 47 26.51 -16.34 8.19
C HIS A 47 26.39 -15.82 9.64
N ALA A 48 26.51 -14.52 9.86
CA ALA A 48 26.28 -13.90 11.16
C ALA A 48 24.82 -14.07 11.62
N HIS A 49 23.85 -13.96 10.70
CA HIS A 49 22.44 -14.26 10.94
C HIS A 49 22.24 -15.71 11.37
N GLN A 50 22.81 -16.69 10.66
CA GLN A 50 22.71 -18.10 11.06
C GLN A 50 23.29 -18.37 12.46
N VAL A 51 24.39 -17.69 12.82
CA VAL A 51 25.01 -17.82 14.14
C VAL A 51 24.18 -17.13 15.23
N ARG A 52 23.53 -15.99 14.94
CA ARG A 52 22.65 -15.28 15.88
C ARG A 52 21.29 -15.96 16.04
N ALA A 53 20.72 -16.50 14.98
CA ALA A 53 19.49 -17.29 15.01
C ALA A 53 19.63 -18.53 15.90
N ALA A 54 20.84 -19.12 15.96
CA ALA A 54 21.16 -20.19 16.90
C ALA A 54 21.34 -19.74 18.37
N ALA A 55 21.27 -18.43 18.64
CA ALA A 55 21.44 -17.82 19.95
C ALA A 55 20.17 -17.10 20.44
N LEU A 56 19.01 -17.37 19.83
CA LEU A 56 17.74 -16.85 20.34
C LEU A 56 17.50 -17.39 21.76
N PRO A 57 16.91 -16.58 22.65
CA PRO A 57 16.61 -16.99 24.00
C PRO A 57 15.61 -18.16 23.98
N GLU A 58 16.05 -19.36 24.37
CA GLU A 58 15.17 -20.55 24.40
C GLU A 58 14.52 -20.77 25.77
N THR A 59 14.96 -20.05 26.81
CA THR A 59 14.38 -20.18 28.16
C THR A 59 13.30 -19.12 28.40
N PHE A 60 12.30 -19.49 29.22
CA PHE A 60 11.23 -18.58 29.65
C PHE A 60 11.78 -17.25 30.20
N PHE A 61 12.73 -17.30 31.13
CA PHE A 61 13.27 -16.09 31.76
C PHE A 61 14.03 -15.21 30.78
N ASP A 62 14.73 -15.80 29.80
CA ASP A 62 15.43 -15.01 28.79
C ASP A 62 14.43 -14.26 27.89
N VAL A 63 13.29 -14.88 27.55
CA VAL A 63 12.21 -14.24 26.78
C VAL A 63 11.51 -13.16 27.61
N MET A 64 11.22 -13.39 28.90
CA MET A 64 10.62 -12.37 29.76
C MET A 64 11.54 -11.15 29.93
N ASN A 65 12.83 -11.39 30.22
CA ASN A 65 13.86 -10.34 30.30
C ASN A 65 14.03 -9.60 28.97
N LEU A 66 13.80 -10.29 27.85
CA LEU A 66 13.79 -9.69 26.54
C LEU A 66 12.59 -8.76 26.33
N MET A 67 11.41 -9.13 26.82
CA MET A 67 10.20 -8.33 26.67
C MET A 67 10.22 -7.09 27.57
N ASP A 68 10.74 -7.21 28.79
CA ASP A 68 10.95 -6.09 29.73
C ASP A 68 11.80 -4.96 29.12
N ARG A 69 12.66 -5.29 28.16
CA ARG A 69 13.54 -4.36 27.45
C ARG A 69 12.82 -3.48 26.42
N PHE A 70 11.63 -3.88 25.96
CA PHE A 70 10.81 -3.16 24.98
C PHE A 70 9.53 -2.58 25.58
N GLU A 71 9.11 -3.06 26.75
CA GLU A 71 7.94 -2.52 27.44
C GLU A 71 8.26 -1.13 28.02
N SER A 72 7.61 -0.09 27.50
CA SER A 72 7.84 1.31 27.92
C SER A 72 6.88 1.82 28.98
N GLU A 73 5.79 1.10 29.29
CA GLU A 73 4.85 1.51 30.33
C GLU A 73 4.51 0.33 31.22
N GLU A 74 4.39 0.59 32.51
CA GLU A 74 4.11 -0.42 33.52
C GLU A 74 2.64 -0.83 33.46
N THR A 75 2.36 -2.01 32.90
CA THR A 75 0.99 -2.54 32.82
C THR A 75 0.58 -3.35 34.05
N ALA A 76 1.53 -3.67 34.95
CA ALA A 76 1.32 -4.61 36.06
C ALA A 76 0.16 -4.23 37.00
N HIS A 77 -0.13 -2.94 37.18
CA HIS A 77 -1.18 -2.45 38.05
C HIS A 77 -2.52 -2.17 37.35
N LEU A 78 -2.57 -2.27 36.01
CA LEU A 78 -3.77 -1.99 35.23
C LEU A 78 -4.70 -3.20 35.20
N GLU A 79 -6.01 -2.96 35.15
CA GLU A 79 -7.01 -4.02 35.01
C GLU A 79 -6.91 -4.67 33.62
N PHE A 80 -6.90 -6.01 33.59
CA PHE A 80 -6.94 -6.75 32.34
C PHE A 80 -8.40 -6.85 31.86
N VAL A 81 -8.65 -6.41 30.62
CA VAL A 81 -10.01 -6.28 30.08
C VAL A 81 -10.13 -6.93 28.71
N ARG A 82 -11.34 -7.41 28.43
CA ARG A 82 -11.79 -7.81 27.10
C ARG A 82 -12.77 -6.77 26.56
N VAL A 83 -12.46 -6.19 25.41
CA VAL A 83 -13.09 -4.98 24.88
C VAL A 83 -13.81 -5.27 23.58
N ALA A 84 -15.10 -4.98 23.52
CA ALA A 84 -15.86 -5.05 22.27
C ALA A 84 -15.41 -3.92 21.32
N THR A 85 -14.97 -4.28 20.11
CA THR A 85 -14.41 -3.32 19.14
C THR A 85 -15.46 -2.64 18.26
N GLY A 86 -16.68 -3.18 18.20
CA GLY A 86 -17.79 -2.63 17.41
C GLY A 86 -17.58 -2.66 15.89
N ARG A 87 -16.55 -3.33 15.38
CA ARG A 87 -16.28 -3.46 13.94
C ARG A 87 -17.06 -4.63 13.33
N TRP A 88 -17.67 -4.37 12.18
CA TRP A 88 -18.32 -5.37 11.33
C TRP A 88 -17.30 -5.89 10.31
N PRO A 89 -17.13 -7.20 10.12
CA PRO A 89 -16.46 -7.68 8.93
C PRO A 89 -17.37 -7.40 7.73
N GLN A 90 -16.81 -6.83 6.66
CA GLN A 90 -17.55 -6.63 5.40
C GLN A 90 -17.93 -7.96 4.73
N ALA A 91 -17.39 -9.10 5.19
CA ALA A 91 -17.71 -10.43 4.70
C ALA A 91 -17.72 -11.47 5.84
N GLY A 92 -18.90 -12.00 6.19
CA GLY A 92 -19.05 -13.13 7.12
C GLY A 92 -20.36 -13.15 7.90
N HIS A 93 -20.87 -14.36 8.21
CA HIS A 93 -22.09 -14.58 9.01
C HIS A 93 -21.88 -14.50 10.54
N ALA A 94 -20.68 -14.12 11.01
CA ALA A 94 -20.42 -13.94 12.44
C ALA A 94 -21.17 -12.70 12.96
N ARG A 95 -21.72 -12.77 14.18
CA ARG A 95 -22.48 -11.65 14.76
C ARG A 95 -21.50 -10.54 15.16
N ALA A 96 -21.94 -9.28 15.07
CA ALA A 96 -21.15 -8.11 15.50
C ALA A 96 -20.71 -8.19 16.98
N GLU A 97 -21.35 -9.04 17.77
CA GLU A 97 -21.09 -9.33 19.18
C GLU A 97 -19.83 -10.17 19.43
N ASP A 98 -19.12 -10.64 18.40
CA ASP A 98 -17.99 -11.59 18.56
C ASP A 98 -16.59 -10.95 18.47
N HIS A 99 -16.49 -9.65 18.22
CA HIS A 99 -15.19 -8.99 17.99
C HIS A 99 -14.63 -8.28 19.24
N TYR A 100 -13.89 -9.05 20.06
CA TYR A 100 -13.26 -8.57 21.30
C TYR A 100 -11.73 -8.50 21.31
N LYS A 101 -11.12 -7.33 21.52
CA LYS A 101 -9.66 -7.24 21.77
C LYS A 101 -9.33 -7.35 23.25
N LEU A 102 -8.19 -7.96 23.57
CA LEU A 102 -7.62 -8.03 24.92
C LEU A 102 -6.73 -6.81 25.18
N GLY A 103 -6.78 -6.26 26.38
CA GLY A 103 -5.98 -5.10 26.74
C GLY A 103 -5.99 -4.75 28.22
N PHE A 104 -5.45 -3.58 28.52
CA PHE A 104 -5.33 -3.02 29.87
C PHE A 104 -6.06 -1.70 29.95
N LEU A 105 -6.94 -1.56 30.93
CA LEU A 105 -7.70 -0.34 31.19
C LEU A 105 -6.73 0.75 31.67
N THR A 106 -6.67 1.89 30.99
CA THR A 106 -5.69 2.97 31.29
C THR A 106 -6.32 4.19 31.96
N VAL A 107 -7.53 4.57 31.58
CA VAL A 107 -8.29 5.67 32.18
C VAL A 107 -9.76 5.25 32.20
N GLU A 108 -10.44 5.55 33.30
CA GLU A 108 -11.90 5.46 33.41
C GLU A 108 -12.40 6.79 33.97
N SER A 109 -13.11 7.58 33.17
CA SER A 109 -13.69 8.85 33.59
C SER A 109 -14.95 9.15 32.79
N ASP A 110 -16.03 9.54 33.48
CA ASP A 110 -17.28 10.04 32.88
C ASP A 110 -17.90 9.10 31.83
N GLY A 111 -17.85 7.79 32.07
CA GLY A 111 -18.41 6.78 31.15
C GLY A 111 -17.60 6.58 29.87
N ARG A 112 -16.40 7.16 29.78
CA ARG A 112 -15.40 6.88 28.76
C ARG A 112 -14.23 6.15 29.39
N PHE A 113 -13.67 5.22 28.64
CA PHE A 113 -12.48 4.51 29.03
C PHE A 113 -11.52 4.37 27.85
N SER A 114 -10.22 4.39 28.16
CA SER A 114 -9.17 4.14 27.19
C SER A 114 -8.50 2.81 27.49
N VAL A 115 -8.22 2.04 26.44
CA VAL A 115 -7.57 0.74 26.57
C VAL A 115 -6.26 0.74 25.81
N ARG A 116 -5.24 0.21 26.46
CA ARG A 116 -4.01 -0.22 25.79
C ARG A 116 -4.15 -1.70 25.47
N TYR A 117 -4.32 -2.04 24.21
CA TYR A 117 -4.42 -3.42 23.77
C TYR A 117 -3.10 -4.17 23.99
N ILE A 118 -3.17 -5.50 24.10
CA ILE A 118 -1.98 -6.36 24.26
C ILE A 118 -1.00 -6.14 23.10
N ASP A 119 -1.52 -5.88 21.90
CA ASP A 119 -0.74 -5.53 20.71
C ASP A 119 -0.13 -4.10 20.76
N GLY A 120 -0.18 -3.43 21.93
CA GLY A 120 0.40 -2.11 22.16
C GLY A 120 -0.35 -0.96 21.50
N SER A 121 -1.37 -1.23 20.66
CA SER A 121 -2.22 -0.18 20.11
C SER A 121 -3.09 0.44 21.21
N ARG A 122 -3.40 1.72 21.06
CA ARG A 122 -4.35 2.43 21.94
C ARG A 122 -5.67 2.60 21.21
N GLY A 123 -6.77 2.41 21.92
CA GLY A 123 -8.10 2.68 21.41
C GLY A 123 -8.97 3.39 22.44
N ASP A 124 -9.89 4.20 21.93
CA ASP A 124 -11.06 4.71 22.64
C ASP A 124 -12.28 3.85 22.25
N PRO A 125 -12.42 2.65 22.84
CA PRO A 125 -13.53 1.75 22.51
C PRO A 125 -14.88 2.38 22.85
N GLN A 126 -15.85 2.20 21.96
CA GLN A 126 -17.17 2.86 22.05
C GLN A 126 -18.28 1.94 22.58
N VAL A 127 -18.03 0.63 22.73
CA VAL A 127 -19.10 -0.36 22.95
C VAL A 127 -19.14 -0.91 24.38
N GLY A 128 -17.98 -1.24 24.96
CA GLY A 128 -17.88 -1.71 26.35
C GLY A 128 -16.69 -2.65 26.58
N CYS A 129 -16.39 -2.92 27.85
CA CYS A 129 -15.37 -3.89 28.25
C CYS A 129 -15.81 -4.73 29.46
N VAL A 130 -15.22 -5.90 29.60
CA VAL A 130 -15.38 -6.79 30.75
C VAL A 130 -14.02 -7.06 31.36
N THR A 131 -13.87 -6.80 32.66
CA THR A 131 -12.65 -7.14 33.41
C THR A 131 -12.49 -8.67 33.49
N LEU A 132 -11.29 -9.13 33.23
CA LEU A 132 -10.90 -10.54 33.26
C LEU A 132 -9.84 -10.76 34.33
N ASP A 133 -9.89 -11.92 34.99
CA ASP A 133 -8.76 -12.42 35.76
C ASP A 133 -7.70 -12.96 34.77
N LEU A 134 -6.58 -12.25 34.64
CA LEU A 134 -5.50 -12.63 33.71
C LEU A 134 -4.91 -14.01 34.02
N VAL A 135 -4.73 -14.36 35.30
CA VAL A 135 -4.15 -15.65 35.69
C VAL A 135 -5.11 -16.77 35.30
N GLN A 136 -6.41 -16.60 35.58
CA GLN A 136 -7.41 -17.58 35.15
C GLN A 136 -7.54 -17.65 33.63
N HIS A 137 -7.44 -16.52 32.92
CA HIS A 137 -7.45 -16.48 31.47
C HIS A 137 -6.28 -17.26 30.86
N VAL A 138 -5.06 -17.10 31.41
CA VAL A 138 -3.88 -17.87 31.02
C VAL A 138 -4.10 -19.37 31.22
N ARG A 139 -4.61 -19.79 32.40
CA ARG A 139 -4.91 -21.21 32.66
C ARG A 139 -5.88 -21.78 31.63
N ASN A 140 -6.91 -21.01 31.26
CA ASN A 140 -7.87 -21.43 30.25
C ASN A 140 -7.17 -21.63 28.89
N ILE A 141 -6.35 -20.69 28.42
CA ILE A 141 -5.61 -20.82 27.14
C ILE A 141 -4.72 -22.06 27.14
N THR A 142 -3.97 -22.29 28.23
CA THR A 142 -3.07 -23.45 28.36
C THR A 142 -3.85 -24.77 28.33
N GLN A 143 -4.99 -24.86 29.01
CA GLN A 143 -5.82 -26.07 29.01
C GLN A 143 -6.42 -26.36 27.62
N HIS A 144 -6.86 -25.33 26.90
CA HIS A 144 -7.40 -25.48 25.55
C HIS A 144 -6.31 -25.90 24.55
N SER A 145 -5.12 -25.27 24.61
CA SER A 145 -3.98 -25.61 23.75
C SER A 145 -3.47 -27.05 23.95
N ALA A 146 -3.75 -27.67 25.09
CA ALA A 146 -3.41 -29.09 25.34
C ALA A 146 -4.44 -30.07 24.73
N SER A 147 -5.62 -29.57 24.34
CA SER A 147 -6.74 -30.38 23.85
C SER A 147 -6.96 -30.28 22.34
N SER A 148 -6.52 -29.20 21.69
CA SER A 148 -6.52 -29.08 20.24
C SER A 148 -5.18 -29.54 19.66
N ASN A 149 -5.24 -30.40 18.64
CA ASN A 149 -4.06 -30.77 17.85
C ASN A 149 -3.77 -29.76 16.72
N ASP A 150 -4.61 -28.75 16.58
CA ASP A 150 -4.50 -27.77 15.52
C ASP A 150 -4.09 -26.42 16.11
N ASP A 151 -2.79 -26.12 15.97
CA ASP A 151 -2.21 -24.83 16.36
C ASP A 151 -2.83 -23.65 15.56
N GLN A 152 -3.62 -23.92 14.51
CA GLN A 152 -4.32 -22.90 13.71
C GLN A 152 -5.78 -22.67 14.10
N ASP A 153 -6.48 -23.63 14.73
CA ASP A 153 -7.94 -23.54 14.93
C ASP A 153 -8.36 -22.74 16.18
N ASP A 154 -7.49 -22.61 17.17
CA ASP A 154 -7.87 -21.98 18.44
C ASP A 154 -7.43 -20.52 18.55
N LEU A 155 -8.42 -19.65 18.35
CA LEU A 155 -8.45 -18.19 18.51
C LEU A 155 -8.18 -17.42 17.21
N TYR A 156 -9.28 -17.08 16.52
CA TYR A 156 -9.39 -15.93 15.63
C TYR A 156 -8.98 -14.64 16.37
N LEU A 157 -7.68 -14.42 16.52
CA LEU A 157 -7.10 -13.17 16.99
C LEU A 157 -7.03 -12.26 15.77
N PHE A 158 -8.11 -11.52 15.57
CA PHE A 158 -8.35 -10.39 14.67
C PHE A 158 -7.49 -10.29 13.40
N PRO A 159 -8.08 -10.17 12.20
CA PRO A 159 -7.35 -9.76 10.98
C PRO A 159 -6.73 -8.34 11.07
N HIS A 160 -6.87 -7.66 12.22
CA HIS A 160 -6.30 -6.35 12.53
C HIS A 160 -5.47 -6.34 13.83
N ALA A 161 -5.11 -7.51 14.38
CA ALA A 161 -4.12 -7.57 15.45
C ALA A 161 -2.73 -7.30 14.85
N LEU A 162 -1.93 -6.46 15.50
CA LEU A 162 -0.53 -6.25 15.08
C LEU A 162 0.36 -7.43 15.47
N ALA A 163 -0.04 -8.21 16.48
CA ALA A 163 0.67 -9.41 16.91
C ALA A 163 0.07 -10.65 16.25
N ALA A 164 0.92 -11.49 15.68
CA ALA A 164 0.50 -12.83 15.29
C ALA A 164 0.16 -13.70 16.53
N PRO A 165 -0.66 -14.75 16.40
CA PRO A 165 -1.18 -15.50 17.54
C PRO A 165 -0.14 -16.00 18.56
N LEU A 166 1.02 -16.50 18.11
CA LEU A 166 2.06 -16.98 19.03
C LEU A 166 2.78 -15.83 19.74
N ALA A 167 2.94 -14.69 19.07
CA ALA A 167 3.44 -13.47 19.72
C ALA A 167 2.47 -12.97 20.78
N GLU A 168 1.16 -13.02 20.51
CA GLU A 168 0.14 -12.64 21.49
C GLU A 168 0.15 -13.57 22.72
N LYS A 169 0.31 -14.90 22.54
CA LYS A 169 0.50 -15.83 23.66
C LYS A 169 1.71 -15.45 24.53
N LEU A 170 2.83 -15.03 23.92
CA LEU A 170 4.01 -14.55 24.66
C LEU A 170 3.72 -13.24 25.41
N LEU A 171 3.02 -12.28 24.79
CA LEU A 171 2.63 -11.01 25.42
C LEU A 171 1.69 -11.24 26.61
N ILE A 172 0.73 -12.16 26.50
CA ILE A 172 -0.15 -12.58 27.60
C ILE A 172 0.67 -13.24 28.73
N ALA A 173 1.58 -14.16 28.39
CA ALA A 173 2.43 -14.83 29.38
C ALA A 173 3.28 -13.81 30.16
N HIS A 174 3.88 -12.84 29.46
CA HIS A 174 4.67 -11.78 30.07
C HIS A 174 3.83 -10.88 30.99
N ALA A 175 2.66 -10.44 30.52
CA ALA A 175 1.74 -9.66 31.35
C ALA A 175 1.28 -10.41 32.62
N CYS A 176 1.12 -11.74 32.54
CA CYS A 176 0.79 -12.60 33.68
C CYS A 176 1.98 -12.73 34.65
N PHE A 177 3.18 -12.94 34.11
CA PHE A 177 4.43 -13.00 34.88
C PHE A 177 4.66 -11.73 35.70
N LYS A 178 4.47 -10.55 35.09
CA LYS A 178 4.61 -9.24 35.75
C LYS A 178 3.62 -9.00 36.89
N ARG A 179 2.52 -9.74 36.92
CA ARG A 179 1.48 -9.70 37.97
C ARG A 179 1.61 -10.80 39.02
N GLY A 180 2.73 -11.54 39.03
CA GLY A 180 2.99 -12.59 40.00
C GLY A 180 2.42 -13.97 39.63
N GLY A 181 1.78 -14.12 38.47
CA GLY A 181 1.33 -15.41 37.91
C GLY A 181 2.46 -16.18 37.24
N GLY A 182 3.60 -16.35 37.92
CA GLY A 182 4.83 -16.87 37.33
C GLY A 182 4.72 -18.31 36.83
N ASP A 183 4.00 -19.17 37.57
CA ASP A 183 3.80 -20.57 37.21
C ASP A 183 2.87 -20.70 36.00
N GLU A 184 1.76 -19.95 35.96
CA GLU A 184 0.83 -19.93 34.82
C GLU A 184 1.47 -19.38 33.55
N ALA A 185 2.21 -18.28 33.66
CA ALA A 185 2.97 -17.71 32.54
C ALA A 185 3.97 -18.71 31.96
N ARG A 186 4.67 -19.44 32.84
CA ARG A 186 5.61 -20.48 32.44
C ARG A 186 4.90 -21.65 31.75
N LEU A 187 3.78 -22.12 32.28
CA LEU A 187 2.99 -23.19 31.66
C LEU A 187 2.50 -22.80 30.26
N LEU A 188 2.02 -21.56 30.08
CA LEU A 188 1.62 -21.05 28.77
C LEU A 188 2.80 -20.94 27.79
N PHE A 189 3.97 -20.52 28.26
CA PHE A 189 5.18 -20.52 27.43
C PHE A 189 5.61 -21.94 27.03
N GLU A 190 5.57 -22.88 27.98
CA GLU A 190 5.95 -24.27 27.74
C GLU A 190 5.00 -24.96 26.76
N SER A 191 3.71 -24.59 26.74
CA SER A 191 2.72 -25.10 25.79
C SER A 191 2.89 -24.61 24.35
N ILE A 192 3.76 -23.63 24.08
CA ILE A 192 4.07 -23.21 22.70
C ILE A 192 4.96 -24.27 22.05
N ALA A 193 4.45 -24.95 21.02
CA ALA A 193 5.16 -26.01 20.30
C ALA A 193 6.44 -25.48 19.63
N ASP A 194 6.31 -24.43 18.80
CA ASP A 194 7.43 -23.77 18.14
C ASP A 194 7.78 -22.42 18.79
N LYS A 195 8.62 -22.49 19.83
CA LYS A 195 9.11 -21.31 20.55
C LYS A 195 9.93 -20.37 19.66
N LYS A 196 10.63 -20.90 18.65
CA LYS A 196 11.45 -20.09 17.72
C LYS A 196 10.55 -19.25 16.83
N LEU A 197 9.50 -19.86 16.27
CA LEU A 197 8.50 -19.14 15.51
C LEU A 197 7.79 -18.09 16.36
N ALA A 198 7.44 -18.41 17.61
CA ALA A 198 6.81 -17.45 18.52
C ALA A 198 7.71 -16.23 18.81
N ILE A 199 9.00 -16.45 19.08
CA ILE A 199 9.98 -15.37 19.28
C ILE A 199 10.18 -14.55 18.01
N TRP A 200 10.21 -15.19 16.84
CA TRP A 200 10.30 -14.49 15.56
C TRP A 200 9.05 -13.61 15.31
N GLN A 201 7.85 -14.14 15.55
CA GLN A 201 6.60 -13.38 15.47
C GLN A 201 6.58 -12.21 16.47
N LEU A 202 7.13 -12.41 17.68
CA LEU A 202 7.30 -11.34 18.66
C LEU A 202 8.28 -10.26 18.18
N GLY A 203 9.35 -10.65 17.49
CA GLY A 203 10.27 -9.72 16.83
C GLY A 203 9.57 -8.89 15.76
N ALA A 204 8.75 -9.52 14.90
CA ALA A 204 7.93 -8.84 13.90
C ALA A 204 6.94 -7.85 14.53
N PHE A 205 6.27 -8.26 15.61
CA PHE A 205 5.42 -7.38 16.41
C PHE A 205 6.17 -6.14 16.92
N TYR A 206 7.34 -6.32 17.54
CA TYR A 206 8.12 -5.19 18.03
C TYR A 206 8.66 -4.30 16.90
N ARG A 207 8.99 -4.86 15.74
CA ARG A 207 9.37 -4.08 14.56
C ARG A 207 8.24 -3.14 14.15
N ASP A 208 7.01 -3.66 14.10
CA ASP A 208 5.83 -2.89 13.71
C ASP A 208 5.51 -1.82 14.77
N ARG A 209 5.74 -2.14 16.05
CA ARG A 209 5.68 -1.15 17.14
C ARG A 209 6.71 -0.03 16.98
N LEU A 210 7.96 -0.37 16.65
CA LEU A 210 9.02 0.61 16.36
C LEU A 210 8.68 1.50 15.16
N THR A 211 7.97 0.97 14.16
CA THR A 211 7.43 1.78 13.07
C THR A 211 6.44 2.80 13.59
N MET A 212 5.46 2.38 14.41
CA MET A 212 4.48 3.30 14.98
C MET A 212 5.09 4.35 15.92
N ASP A 213 6.21 4.04 16.61
CA ASP A 213 6.90 4.99 17.48
C ASP A 213 7.36 6.25 16.73
N PHE A 214 7.55 6.21 15.40
CA PHE A 214 7.83 7.42 14.62
C PHE A 214 6.67 8.42 14.63
N ALA A 215 5.43 7.94 14.74
CA ALA A 215 4.25 8.78 14.79
C ALA A 215 4.07 9.46 16.16
N ASP A 216 4.80 9.04 17.20
CA ASP A 216 4.71 9.63 18.54
C ASP A 216 5.73 10.77 18.72
N PRO A 217 5.29 12.05 18.81
CA PRO A 217 6.19 13.19 19.01
C PRO A 217 6.92 13.16 20.36
N ALA A 218 6.42 12.41 21.35
CA ALA A 218 7.08 12.30 22.65
C ALA A 218 8.38 11.47 22.58
N ILE A 219 8.55 10.65 21.53
CA ILE A 219 9.73 9.81 21.35
C ILE A 219 10.76 10.58 20.51
N THR A 220 11.91 10.89 21.11
CA THR A 220 13.00 11.60 20.44
C THR A 220 13.71 10.71 19.41
N ARG A 221 14.44 11.31 18.44
CA ARG A 221 15.22 10.53 17.46
C ARG A 221 16.28 9.65 18.11
N ASP A 222 16.94 10.17 19.14
CA ASP A 222 17.94 9.40 19.90
C ASP A 222 17.31 8.16 20.54
N GLU A 223 16.13 8.31 21.15
CA GLU A 223 15.39 7.18 21.71
C GLU A 223 14.93 6.19 20.63
N LEU A 224 14.42 6.69 19.48
CA LEU A 224 14.09 5.83 18.33
C LEU A 224 15.32 5.03 17.88
N LEU A 225 16.47 5.69 17.69
CA LEU A 225 17.71 5.05 17.24
C LEU A 225 18.18 4.00 18.25
N ARG A 226 18.15 4.33 19.53
CA ARG A 226 18.50 3.41 20.62
C ARG A 226 17.62 2.15 20.58
N ARG A 227 16.30 2.31 20.45
CA ARG A 227 15.35 1.18 20.36
C ARG A 227 15.55 0.34 19.11
N HIS A 228 15.79 0.95 17.95
CA HIS A 228 16.07 0.22 16.70
C HIS A 228 17.36 -0.60 16.82
N ARG A 229 18.44 -0.02 17.35
CA ARG A 229 19.70 -0.74 17.60
C ARG A 229 19.51 -1.88 18.61
N GLN A 230 18.71 -1.67 19.65
CA GLN A 230 18.36 -2.69 20.62
C GLN A 230 17.62 -3.86 19.94
N TRP A 231 16.67 -3.58 19.07
CA TRP A 231 15.98 -4.59 18.27
C TRP A 231 16.93 -5.36 17.34
N LEU A 232 17.80 -4.66 16.60
CA LEU A 232 18.80 -5.28 15.72
C LEU A 232 19.82 -6.14 16.47
N ASN A 233 20.08 -5.84 17.74
CA ASN A 233 20.97 -6.67 18.56
C ASN A 233 20.31 -7.99 18.99
N ILE A 234 18.99 -8.05 19.01
CA ILE A 234 18.22 -9.16 19.57
C ILE A 234 17.61 -10.02 18.47
N PHE A 235 16.84 -9.41 17.58
CA PHE A 235 15.92 -10.10 16.65
C PHE A 235 16.46 -10.22 15.22
N PHE A 236 17.70 -9.81 14.97
CA PHE A 236 18.28 -9.78 13.62
C PHE A 236 18.54 -11.19 13.07
N ILE A 237 17.56 -11.74 12.37
CA ILE A 237 17.43 -13.13 11.93
C ILE A 237 17.27 -13.23 10.39
N SER A 238 16.69 -12.25 9.69
CA SER A 238 16.25 -12.38 8.27
C SER A 238 16.27 -11.09 7.42
N GLU A 239 16.03 -11.21 6.11
CA GLU A 239 15.94 -10.08 5.15
C GLU A 239 14.89 -9.02 5.53
N SER A 240 13.82 -9.39 6.26
CA SER A 240 12.84 -8.45 6.82
C SER A 240 13.45 -7.37 7.73
N ASP A 241 14.68 -7.58 8.18
CA ASP A 241 15.36 -6.77 9.18
C ASP A 241 16.18 -5.65 8.55
N GLU A 242 16.38 -5.70 7.23
CA GLU A 242 16.99 -4.62 6.46
C GLU A 242 16.21 -3.31 6.64
N SER A 243 14.87 -3.39 6.71
CA SER A 243 14.03 -2.21 6.97
C SER A 243 14.30 -1.53 8.31
N VAL A 244 14.63 -2.29 9.37
CA VAL A 244 14.97 -1.74 10.69
C VAL A 244 16.37 -1.16 10.68
N ALA A 245 17.31 -1.83 10.00
CA ALA A 245 18.67 -1.34 9.82
C ALA A 245 18.71 -0.03 9.02
N LEU A 246 18.00 0.03 7.89
CA LEU A 246 17.88 1.24 7.06
C LEU A 246 17.30 2.41 7.85
N ARG A 247 16.28 2.17 8.69
CA ARG A 247 15.72 3.21 9.58
C ARG A 247 16.70 3.66 10.65
N ALA A 248 17.46 2.74 11.25
CA ALA A 248 18.51 3.10 12.22
C ALA A 248 19.61 3.93 11.56
N ASP A 249 20.07 3.54 10.37
CA ASP A 249 21.07 4.27 9.60
C ASP A 249 20.56 5.66 9.18
N GLY A 250 19.30 5.75 8.74
CA GLY A 250 18.64 7.01 8.40
C GLY A 250 18.47 7.94 9.60
N LEU A 251 18.10 7.42 10.77
CA LEU A 251 18.05 8.19 12.03
C LEU A 251 19.43 8.73 12.41
N GLU A 252 20.47 7.90 12.32
CA GLU A 252 21.84 8.34 12.59
C GLU A 252 22.32 9.39 11.58
N HIS A 253 21.94 9.25 10.30
CA HIS A 253 22.22 10.25 9.28
C HIS A 253 21.56 11.60 9.60
N ALA A 254 20.27 11.59 9.94
CA ALA A 254 19.53 12.78 10.34
C ALA A 254 20.19 13.51 11.52
N MET A 255 20.53 12.76 12.57
CA MET A 255 21.17 13.30 13.77
C MET A 255 22.55 13.89 13.49
N ARG A 256 23.29 13.36 12.50
CA ARG A 256 24.53 14.00 12.04
C ARG A 256 24.24 15.30 11.29
N GLY A 257 23.21 15.35 10.46
CA GLY A 257 22.75 16.58 9.80
C GLY A 257 22.48 17.71 10.81
N ASP A 258 21.81 17.38 11.92
CA ASP A 258 21.51 18.32 13.02
C ASP A 258 22.76 18.91 13.68
N LEU A 259 23.90 18.21 13.61
CA LEU A 259 25.20 18.67 14.12
C LEU A 259 25.95 19.58 13.13
N GLY A 260 25.31 20.00 12.03
CA GLY A 260 25.87 20.94 11.06
C GLY A 260 26.68 20.29 9.93
N PHE A 261 26.56 18.97 9.74
CA PHE A 261 27.11 18.33 8.54
C PHE A 261 26.20 18.65 7.34
N ALA A 262 26.62 19.65 6.56
CA ALA A 262 25.84 20.10 5.41
C ALA A 262 25.60 18.94 4.42
N LEU A 263 24.32 18.65 4.13
CA LEU A 263 23.96 17.69 3.10
C LEU A 263 24.31 18.26 1.71
N PRO A 264 24.69 17.42 0.73
CA PRO A 264 25.14 17.90 -0.58
C PRO A 264 24.15 18.81 -1.33
N TRP A 265 22.86 18.72 -1.00
CA TRP A 265 21.78 19.52 -1.58
C TRP A 265 21.35 20.74 -0.74
N GLN A 266 21.96 20.98 0.42
CA GLN A 266 21.67 22.16 1.24
C GLN A 266 22.30 23.41 0.60
N ARG A 267 21.59 23.96 -0.39
CA ARG A 267 21.77 25.35 -0.81
C ARG A 267 21.12 26.25 0.25
N SER A 268 21.56 27.51 0.33
CA SER A 268 20.98 28.49 1.26
C SER A 268 19.64 29.05 0.80
N ASP A 269 18.91 28.35 -0.08
CA ASP A 269 17.59 28.78 -0.53
C ASP A 269 16.47 28.22 0.37
N GLU A 270 15.33 28.90 0.33
CA GLU A 270 14.17 28.59 1.17
C GLU A 270 13.66 27.16 0.95
N ALA A 271 13.69 26.66 -0.29
CA ALA A 271 13.20 25.33 -0.62
C ALA A 271 14.09 24.24 0.00
N SER A 272 15.42 24.34 -0.13
CA SER A 272 16.37 23.43 0.52
C SER A 272 16.22 23.42 2.04
N ALA A 273 15.98 24.59 2.66
CA ALA A 273 15.73 24.67 4.09
C ALA A 273 14.43 23.94 4.46
N LEU A 274 13.34 24.15 3.72
CA LEU A 274 12.07 23.47 3.98
C LEU A 274 12.17 21.96 3.78
N VAL A 275 12.85 21.48 2.73
CA VAL A 275 13.12 20.05 2.51
C VAL A 275 13.84 19.44 3.70
N SER A 276 14.85 20.13 4.23
CA SER A 276 15.57 19.66 5.41
C SER A 276 14.70 19.52 6.64
N THR A 277 13.56 20.23 6.75
CA THR A 277 12.63 20.11 7.87
C THR A 277 11.56 19.02 7.68
N LEU A 278 11.49 18.38 6.51
CA LEU A 278 10.50 17.32 6.26
C LEU A 278 10.65 16.12 7.20
N HIS A 279 11.88 15.82 7.64
CA HIS A 279 12.15 14.71 8.56
C HIS A 279 11.53 14.91 9.96
N ASP A 280 11.20 16.14 10.36
CA ASP A 280 10.43 16.47 11.58
C ASP A 280 8.92 16.52 11.34
N GLY A 281 8.51 16.55 10.08
CA GLY A 281 7.13 16.79 9.67
C GLY A 281 6.25 15.54 9.78
N TYR A 282 5.00 15.79 10.16
CA TYR A 282 3.89 14.86 9.94
C TYR A 282 3.21 15.23 8.62
N PHE A 283 3.12 14.27 7.73
CA PHE A 283 2.81 14.50 6.33
C PHE A 283 1.54 13.72 5.95
N PRO A 284 0.35 14.32 6.06
CA PRO A 284 -0.83 13.76 5.42
C PRO A 284 -0.80 14.22 3.96
N VAL A 285 -0.17 13.45 3.08
CA VAL A 285 -0.26 13.73 1.65
C VAL A 285 -0.80 12.51 0.97
N CYS A 286 -1.80 12.75 0.12
CA CYS A 286 -2.48 11.85 -0.80
C CYS A 286 -2.53 10.41 -0.33
N GLU A 287 -3.73 9.89 -0.06
CA GLU A 287 -3.92 8.45 0.20
C GLU A 287 -3.07 7.62 -0.76
N ARG A 288 -1.99 7.02 -0.22
CA ARG A 288 -1.10 6.16 -0.97
C ARG A 288 -1.86 4.84 -1.13
N ALA A 289 -2.18 4.51 -2.38
CA ALA A 289 -2.97 3.34 -2.76
C ALA A 289 -4.40 3.31 -2.18
N TRP A 290 -5.26 2.49 -2.77
CA TRP A 290 -6.70 2.43 -2.44
C TRP A 290 -7.02 1.86 -1.05
N ASP A 291 -6.04 1.22 -0.39
CA ASP A 291 -6.22 0.45 0.85
C ASP A 291 -5.30 0.91 2.00
N GLY A 292 -4.72 2.11 1.88
CA GLY A 292 -3.72 2.62 2.82
C GLY A 292 -4.11 3.94 3.48
N TRP A 293 -3.67 4.15 4.71
CA TRP A 293 -3.88 5.39 5.46
C TRP A 293 -2.67 5.73 6.34
N PHE A 294 -2.52 7.01 6.65
CA PHE A 294 -1.50 7.45 7.60
C PHE A 294 -1.97 7.22 9.02
N ILE A 295 -1.09 6.68 9.85
CA ILE A 295 -1.37 6.48 11.28
C ILE A 295 -1.50 7.87 11.93
N PRO A 296 -2.61 8.16 12.61
CA PRO A 296 -2.78 9.43 13.33
C PRO A 296 -1.66 9.63 14.35
N THR A 297 -1.14 10.84 14.40
CA THR A 297 -0.17 11.27 15.41
C THR A 297 -0.88 12.03 16.53
N SER A 298 -0.35 11.95 17.76
CA SER A 298 -0.74 12.84 18.86
C SER A 298 -0.13 14.24 18.74
N ALA A 299 0.75 14.48 17.78
CA ALA A 299 1.31 15.78 17.54
C ALA A 299 0.23 16.80 17.17
N VAL A 300 0.39 18.03 17.68
CA VAL A 300 -0.47 19.14 17.30
C VAL A 300 -0.32 19.35 15.81
N ARG A 301 -1.41 19.13 15.07
CA ARG A 301 -1.42 19.37 13.63
C ARG A 301 -1.02 20.82 13.38
N PRO A 302 0.02 21.09 12.56
CA PRO A 302 0.39 22.45 12.23
C PRO A 302 -0.82 23.17 11.62
N ALA A 303 -0.93 24.48 11.86
CA ALA A 303 -1.99 25.28 11.24
C ALA A 303 -1.91 25.12 9.71
N LYS A 304 -3.06 25.12 9.03
CA LYS A 304 -3.12 24.96 7.57
C LYS A 304 -2.19 25.95 6.86
N GLY A 305 -1.36 25.46 5.96
CA GLY A 305 -0.36 26.23 5.21
C GLY A 305 0.95 26.51 5.95
N THR A 306 1.14 26.00 7.17
CA THR A 306 2.35 26.28 7.97
C THR A 306 3.37 25.15 7.97
N SER A 307 2.97 23.94 7.58
CA SER A 307 3.90 22.81 7.48
C SER A 307 4.93 23.02 6.37
N ALA A 308 6.09 22.38 6.50
CA ALA A 308 7.14 22.42 5.48
C ALA A 308 6.64 21.94 4.11
N ALA A 309 5.85 20.86 4.12
CA ALA A 309 5.18 20.30 2.96
C ALA A 309 4.26 21.28 2.25
N GLU A 310 3.33 21.91 2.97
CA GLU A 310 2.40 22.87 2.39
C GLU A 310 3.15 24.10 1.84
N LYS A 311 4.21 24.55 2.52
CA LYS A 311 5.07 25.64 2.03
C LYS A 311 5.82 25.25 0.75
N LEU A 312 6.39 24.04 0.68
CA LEU A 312 7.03 23.51 -0.52
C LEU A 312 6.04 23.40 -1.69
N GLN A 313 4.83 22.92 -1.43
CA GLN A 313 3.77 22.86 -2.42
C GLN A 313 3.37 24.27 -2.89
N ALA A 314 3.25 25.24 -1.98
CA ALA A 314 2.94 26.64 -2.31
C ALA A 314 4.05 27.32 -3.12
N LEU A 315 5.31 26.94 -2.95
CA LEU A 315 6.43 27.37 -3.79
C LEU A 315 6.32 26.84 -5.24
N GLY A 316 5.56 25.76 -5.46
CA GLY A 316 5.35 25.14 -6.76
C GLY A 316 6.68 24.77 -7.43
N PHE A 317 6.86 25.19 -8.69
CA PHE A 317 8.06 24.90 -9.45
C PHE A 317 9.37 25.46 -8.88
N LYS A 318 9.32 26.44 -7.99
CA LYS A 318 10.53 26.91 -7.30
C LYS A 318 11.09 25.87 -6.34
N ALA A 319 10.27 24.95 -5.83
CA ALA A 319 10.70 23.88 -4.94
C ALA A 319 11.29 22.66 -5.67
N VAL A 320 10.98 22.47 -6.96
CA VAL A 320 11.34 21.26 -7.72
C VAL A 320 12.84 20.95 -7.68
N PRO A 321 13.79 21.89 -7.88
CA PRO A 321 15.22 21.58 -7.80
C PRO A 321 15.66 21.00 -6.45
N ALA A 322 15.10 21.51 -5.34
CA ALA A 322 15.41 21.02 -4.00
C ALA A 322 14.79 19.62 -3.76
N LEU A 323 13.54 19.42 -4.19
CA LEU A 323 12.85 18.13 -4.11
C LEU A 323 13.55 17.04 -4.93
N LEU A 324 13.98 17.36 -6.16
CA LEU A 324 14.81 16.46 -6.99
C LEU A 324 16.16 16.15 -6.35
N GLY A 325 16.70 17.06 -5.55
CA GLY A 325 17.86 16.78 -4.71
C GLY A 325 17.54 15.64 -3.77
N ALA A 326 16.46 15.79 -3.00
CA ALA A 326 16.10 14.91 -1.89
C ALA A 326 15.45 13.57 -2.26
N LEU A 327 15.20 13.25 -3.53
CA LEU A 327 14.54 11.99 -3.94
C LEU A 327 15.18 10.71 -3.39
N ASN A 328 16.50 10.73 -3.14
CA ASN A 328 17.23 9.60 -2.56
C ASN A 328 17.52 9.76 -1.05
N ASP A 329 16.86 10.70 -0.38
CA ASP A 329 17.02 10.90 1.05
C ASP A 329 16.28 9.82 1.84
N SER A 330 17.02 8.81 2.30
CA SER A 330 16.48 7.72 3.11
C SER A 330 16.27 8.12 4.58
N THR A 331 16.41 9.40 4.93
CA THR A 331 16.12 9.88 6.28
C THR A 331 14.64 9.65 6.60
N PRO A 332 14.32 8.93 7.69
CA PRO A 332 12.92 8.73 8.05
C PRO A 332 12.28 10.03 8.55
N THR A 333 11.03 10.24 8.16
CA THR A 333 10.16 11.30 8.68
C THR A 333 9.43 10.84 9.95
N ARG A 334 8.53 11.69 10.47
CA ARG A 334 7.59 11.30 11.56
C ARG A 334 6.29 10.68 11.04
N THR A 335 6.21 10.43 9.74
CA THR A 335 5.00 9.93 9.08
C THR A 335 5.05 8.41 8.95
N VAL A 336 3.99 7.76 9.41
CA VAL A 336 3.82 6.31 9.31
C VAL A 336 2.63 6.02 8.42
N TRP A 337 2.83 5.23 7.38
CA TRP A 337 1.80 4.75 6.49
C TRP A 337 1.45 3.30 6.82
N TYR A 338 0.17 2.98 6.81
CA TYR A 338 -0.35 1.63 6.97
C TYR A 338 -1.12 1.22 5.73
N CYS A 339 -0.93 -0.01 5.27
CA CYS A 339 -1.71 -0.63 4.21
C CYS A 339 -2.40 -1.88 4.75
N CYS A 340 -3.72 -2.00 4.63
CA CYS A 340 -4.40 -3.21 5.08
C CYS A 340 -4.23 -4.41 4.13
N ARG A 341 -3.78 -4.16 2.89
CA ARG A 341 -3.54 -5.22 1.92
C ARG A 341 -2.41 -6.14 2.41
N PHE A 342 -2.54 -7.44 2.11
CA PHE A 342 -1.56 -8.48 2.47
C PHE A 342 -1.35 -8.70 3.97
N GLY A 343 -2.40 -8.50 4.78
CA GLY A 343 -2.35 -8.78 6.23
C GLY A 343 -1.84 -7.61 7.08
N GLY A 344 -1.76 -6.41 6.52
CA GLY A 344 -1.28 -5.24 7.22
C GLY A 344 0.23 -5.01 7.00
N HIS A 345 0.59 -3.83 6.51
CA HIS A 345 1.97 -3.40 6.37
C HIS A 345 2.14 -2.00 6.94
N LEU A 346 3.19 -1.79 7.76
CA LEU A 346 3.55 -0.51 8.33
C LEU A 346 4.89 -0.03 7.74
N GLU A 347 4.90 1.19 7.24
CA GLU A 347 6.07 1.82 6.64
C GLU A 347 6.32 3.20 7.26
N VAL A 348 7.58 3.52 7.54
CA VAL A 348 7.99 4.89 7.89
C VAL A 348 8.35 5.60 6.59
N VAL A 349 7.63 6.67 6.29
CA VAL A 349 7.87 7.47 5.09
C VAL A 349 9.21 8.17 5.20
N THR A 350 10.04 8.12 4.17
CA THR A 350 11.32 8.82 4.10
C THR A 350 11.16 10.24 3.53
N VAL A 351 12.18 11.07 3.71
CA VAL A 351 12.23 12.41 3.10
C VAL A 351 12.17 12.31 1.57
N GLY A 352 12.80 11.28 0.97
CA GLY A 352 12.73 11.00 -0.46
C GLY A 352 11.31 10.69 -0.93
N ASP A 353 10.59 9.85 -0.20
CA ASP A 353 9.19 9.54 -0.55
C ASP A 353 8.29 10.78 -0.40
N CYS A 354 8.52 11.60 0.65
CA CYS A 354 7.82 12.89 0.79
C CYS A 354 8.15 13.85 -0.35
N ALA A 355 9.40 13.88 -0.81
CA ALA A 355 9.81 14.71 -1.93
C ALA A 355 9.14 14.26 -3.23
N GLU A 356 9.03 12.96 -3.47
CA GLU A 356 8.27 12.42 -4.61
C GLU A 356 6.80 12.79 -4.53
N ASP A 357 6.13 12.58 -3.39
CA ASP A 357 4.71 12.94 -3.25
C ASP A 357 4.46 14.46 -3.43
N LEU A 358 5.40 15.31 -3.01
CA LEU A 358 5.35 16.75 -3.28
C LEU A 358 5.53 17.05 -4.78
N LEU A 359 6.44 16.34 -5.47
CA LEU A 359 6.58 16.47 -6.94
C LEU A 359 5.30 16.04 -7.66
N VAL A 360 4.63 14.97 -7.20
CA VAL A 360 3.32 14.55 -7.70
C VAL A 360 2.28 15.64 -7.45
N ALA A 361 2.23 16.21 -6.24
CA ALA A 361 1.27 17.26 -5.92
C ALA A 361 1.47 18.55 -6.72
N ILE A 362 2.73 18.90 -7.05
CA ILE A 362 3.07 20.09 -7.84
C ILE A 362 2.76 19.86 -9.33
N SER A 363 3.22 18.74 -9.89
CA SER A 363 3.11 18.46 -11.33
C SER A 363 1.77 17.85 -11.76
N GLY A 364 1.07 17.18 -10.83
CA GLY A 364 -0.06 16.31 -11.16
C GLY A 364 0.32 14.99 -11.85
N LEU A 365 1.62 14.65 -11.88
CA LEU A 365 2.15 13.45 -12.53
C LEU A 365 2.74 12.49 -11.51
N ARG A 366 2.60 11.18 -11.73
CA ARG A 366 3.26 10.11 -10.98
C ARG A 366 4.03 9.22 -11.95
N PHE A 367 5.32 9.05 -11.67
CA PHE A 367 6.18 8.11 -12.37
C PHE A 367 6.23 6.79 -11.63
N TRP A 368 6.34 5.69 -12.39
CA TRP A 368 6.37 4.33 -11.86
C TRP A 368 7.71 3.68 -12.19
N GLY A 369 8.16 2.76 -11.33
CA GLY A 369 9.41 2.03 -11.48
C GLY A 369 10.17 1.91 -10.17
N THR A 370 11.44 1.52 -10.26
CA THR A 370 12.39 1.60 -9.15
C THR A 370 12.69 3.06 -8.81
N ALA A 371 13.17 3.33 -7.58
CA ALA A 371 13.53 4.69 -7.15
C ALA A 371 14.48 5.41 -8.13
N ALA A 372 15.45 4.69 -8.70
CA ALA A 372 16.40 5.24 -9.68
C ALA A 372 15.74 5.57 -11.04
N GLU A 373 14.78 4.76 -11.48
CA GLU A 373 14.01 5.01 -12.70
C GLU A 373 13.07 6.21 -12.50
N CYS A 374 12.38 6.29 -11.36
CA CYS A 374 11.55 7.43 -11.00
C CYS A 374 12.38 8.72 -10.94
N GLU A 375 13.55 8.70 -10.28
CA GLU A 375 14.47 9.84 -10.26
C GLU A 375 14.88 10.29 -11.67
N THR A 376 15.24 9.33 -12.53
CA THR A 376 15.63 9.63 -13.91
C THR A 376 14.47 10.27 -14.70
N GLN A 377 13.25 9.77 -14.52
CA GLN A 377 12.05 10.32 -15.15
C GLN A 377 11.74 11.73 -14.64
N TRP A 378 11.78 11.95 -13.32
CA TRP A 378 11.60 13.27 -12.71
C TRP A 378 12.62 14.30 -13.20
N ARG A 379 13.90 13.93 -13.28
CA ARG A 379 14.95 14.81 -13.82
C ARG A 379 14.75 15.13 -15.30
N ARG A 380 14.32 14.15 -16.10
CA ARG A 380 14.00 14.34 -17.53
C ARG A 380 12.81 15.26 -17.70
N TRP A 381 11.74 15.05 -16.95
CA TRP A 381 10.55 15.90 -16.94
C TRP A 381 10.92 17.34 -16.60
N TRP A 382 11.62 17.56 -15.49
CA TRP A 382 12.00 18.91 -15.08
C TRP A 382 12.90 19.61 -16.11
N LYS A 383 13.80 18.88 -16.76
CA LYS A 383 14.60 19.42 -17.86
C LYS A 383 13.73 19.88 -19.03
N SER A 384 12.67 19.15 -19.38
CA SER A 384 11.72 19.56 -20.43
C SER A 384 10.93 20.80 -19.98
N VAL A 385 10.36 20.78 -18.76
CA VAL A 385 9.61 21.93 -18.20
C VAL A 385 10.45 23.20 -18.18
N ALA A 386 11.72 23.10 -17.78
CA ALA A 386 12.63 24.25 -17.76
C ALA A 386 12.99 24.77 -19.17
N ASN A 387 12.87 23.93 -20.20
CA ASN A 387 13.22 24.28 -21.58
C ASN A 387 12.04 24.83 -22.38
N ILE A 388 10.87 24.18 -22.32
CA ILE A 388 9.70 24.50 -23.16
C ILE A 388 8.44 24.89 -22.38
N GLY A 389 8.51 24.90 -21.04
CA GLY A 389 7.38 25.18 -20.15
C GLY A 389 6.51 23.94 -19.86
N GLU A 390 5.83 23.94 -18.70
CA GLU A 390 5.01 22.81 -18.25
C GLU A 390 3.93 22.41 -19.25
N GLU A 391 3.17 23.38 -19.74
CA GLU A 391 2.05 23.14 -20.67
C GLU A 391 2.49 22.35 -21.90
N ASN A 392 3.58 22.78 -22.55
CA ASN A 392 4.08 22.09 -23.76
C ASN A 392 4.75 20.76 -23.42
N THR A 393 5.43 20.65 -22.28
CA THR A 393 5.95 19.35 -21.81
C THR A 393 4.83 18.34 -21.61
N LEU A 394 3.69 18.74 -21.03
CA LEU A 394 2.54 17.86 -20.85
C LEU A 394 1.91 17.45 -22.18
N VAL A 395 1.85 18.35 -23.15
CA VAL A 395 1.37 18.05 -24.51
C VAL A 395 2.27 17.02 -25.19
N GLU A 396 3.61 17.21 -25.14
CA GLU A 396 4.56 16.19 -25.62
C GLU A 396 4.37 14.84 -24.92
N MET A 397 4.02 14.84 -23.63
CA MET A 397 3.75 13.61 -22.89
C MET A 397 2.41 12.98 -23.31
N ALA A 398 1.36 13.76 -23.51
CA ALA A 398 0.06 13.27 -23.97
C ALA A 398 0.13 12.64 -25.37
N HIS A 399 1.01 13.15 -26.25
CA HIS A 399 1.21 12.61 -27.59
C HIS A 399 1.99 11.27 -27.63
N LYS A 400 2.69 10.88 -26.55
CA LYS A 400 3.47 9.63 -26.55
C LYS A 400 2.61 8.37 -26.63
N GLY A 401 1.36 8.46 -26.18
CA GLY A 401 0.44 7.32 -26.13
C GLY A 401 0.87 6.20 -25.18
N ASP A 402 1.67 6.52 -24.16
CA ASP A 402 1.98 5.62 -23.04
C ASP A 402 1.10 5.90 -21.81
N ARG A 403 1.24 5.09 -20.74
CA ARG A 403 0.49 5.26 -19.49
C ARG A 403 0.62 6.64 -18.83
N GLN A 404 1.67 7.42 -19.13
CA GLN A 404 1.83 8.78 -18.61
C GLN A 404 0.97 9.80 -19.37
N SER A 405 0.58 9.47 -20.61
CA SER A 405 -0.29 10.30 -21.44
C SER A 405 -1.63 10.57 -20.76
N ILE A 406 -2.20 9.57 -20.08
CA ILE A 406 -3.45 9.69 -19.30
C ILE A 406 -3.31 10.75 -18.21
N GLN A 407 -2.24 10.67 -17.42
CA GLN A 407 -2.00 11.63 -16.33
C GLN A 407 -1.75 13.04 -16.89
N ALA A 408 -0.97 13.15 -17.97
CA ALA A 408 -0.71 14.42 -18.62
C ALA A 408 -1.99 15.05 -19.20
N ALA A 409 -2.81 14.28 -19.91
CA ALA A 409 -4.11 14.70 -20.42
C ALA A 409 -5.03 15.20 -19.29
N ASN A 410 -5.08 14.50 -18.15
CA ASN A 410 -5.86 14.93 -17.01
C ASN A 410 -5.37 16.28 -16.45
N VAL A 411 -4.05 16.49 -16.34
CA VAL A 411 -3.50 17.78 -15.89
C VAL A 411 -3.83 18.89 -16.91
N ILE A 412 -3.72 18.59 -18.21
CA ILE A 412 -4.06 19.53 -19.29
C ILE A 412 -5.53 19.93 -19.21
N LEU A 413 -6.47 18.98 -19.12
CA LEU A 413 -7.90 19.30 -19.05
C LEU A 413 -8.27 20.16 -17.84
N ASN A 414 -7.61 19.93 -16.70
CA ASN A 414 -7.89 20.67 -15.47
C ASN A 414 -7.29 22.09 -15.47
N ARG A 415 -6.11 22.30 -16.08
CA ARG A 415 -5.39 23.58 -16.02
C ARG A 415 -5.50 24.41 -17.29
N TRP A 416 -5.55 23.76 -18.45
CA TRP A 416 -5.60 24.35 -19.80
C TRP A 416 -6.67 23.67 -20.67
N PRO A 417 -7.96 23.77 -20.34
CA PRO A 417 -9.03 23.07 -21.06
C PRO A 417 -9.12 23.43 -22.56
N ASN A 418 -8.58 24.59 -22.96
CA ASN A 418 -8.49 25.01 -24.36
C ASN A 418 -7.49 24.18 -25.20
N ARG A 419 -6.65 23.36 -24.56
CA ARG A 419 -5.69 22.43 -25.19
C ARG A 419 -6.27 21.04 -25.41
N VAL A 420 -7.59 20.86 -25.31
CA VAL A 420 -8.23 19.56 -25.57
C VAL A 420 -7.87 19.00 -26.94
N GLY A 421 -7.71 19.85 -27.96
CA GLY A 421 -7.30 19.44 -29.31
C GLY A 421 -5.97 18.69 -29.35
N ASP A 422 -4.99 19.09 -28.54
CA ASP A 422 -3.71 18.38 -28.45
C ASP A 422 -3.89 16.97 -27.86
N ILE A 423 -4.80 16.79 -26.91
CA ILE A 423 -5.11 15.47 -26.35
C ILE A 423 -5.74 14.58 -27.41
N LEU A 424 -6.64 15.11 -28.24
CA LEU A 424 -7.29 14.34 -29.32
C LEU A 424 -6.26 13.84 -30.36
N VAL A 425 -5.26 14.67 -30.68
CA VAL A 425 -4.12 14.25 -31.52
C VAL A 425 -3.37 13.09 -30.86
N GLY A 426 -3.06 13.21 -29.57
CA GLY A 426 -2.39 12.14 -28.82
C GLY A 426 -3.19 10.83 -28.79
N ILE A 427 -4.51 10.88 -28.65
CA ILE A 427 -5.38 9.69 -28.70
C ILE A 427 -5.25 8.99 -30.05
N HIS A 428 -5.33 9.76 -31.14
CA HIS A 428 -5.25 9.22 -32.48
C HIS A 428 -3.89 8.57 -32.78
N GLU A 429 -2.80 9.17 -32.30
CA GLU A 429 -1.43 8.65 -32.49
C GLU A 429 -1.10 7.44 -31.59
N THR A 430 -1.87 7.23 -30.52
CA THR A 430 -1.65 6.17 -29.54
C THR A 430 -1.85 4.78 -30.14
N GLN A 431 -0.78 3.96 -30.08
CA GLN A 431 -0.80 2.57 -30.54
C GLN A 431 -1.20 1.57 -29.43
N ASP A 432 -1.03 1.95 -28.16
CA ASP A 432 -1.44 1.11 -27.03
C ASP A 432 -2.97 1.20 -26.83
N ILE A 433 -3.67 0.12 -27.20
CA ILE A 433 -5.15 0.08 -27.20
C ILE A 433 -5.77 0.37 -25.83
N GLY A 434 -5.10 -0.04 -24.74
CA GLY A 434 -5.57 0.22 -23.37
C GLY A 434 -5.48 1.70 -23.03
N THR A 435 -4.31 2.29 -23.26
CA THR A 435 -4.08 3.74 -23.06
C THR A 435 -5.03 4.58 -23.92
N ARG A 436 -5.26 4.19 -25.19
CA ARG A 436 -6.20 4.89 -26.08
C ARG A 436 -7.63 4.86 -25.52
N ALA A 437 -8.11 3.70 -25.06
CA ALA A 437 -9.43 3.57 -24.46
C ALA A 437 -9.58 4.37 -23.15
N ASP A 438 -8.55 4.39 -22.30
CA ASP A 438 -8.54 5.19 -21.07
C ASP A 438 -8.58 6.70 -21.38
N LEU A 439 -7.82 7.15 -22.38
CA LEU A 439 -7.85 8.54 -22.82
C LEU A 439 -9.21 8.93 -23.40
N ILE A 440 -9.85 8.05 -24.19
CA ILE A 440 -11.22 8.23 -24.71
C ILE A 440 -12.20 8.38 -23.55
N THR A 441 -12.16 7.48 -22.58
CA THR A 441 -13.02 7.54 -21.37
C THR A 441 -12.81 8.85 -20.60
N MET A 442 -11.57 9.36 -20.56
CA MET A 442 -11.27 10.64 -19.93
C MET A 442 -11.86 11.82 -20.71
N ILE A 443 -11.63 11.91 -22.02
CA ILE A 443 -12.12 13.05 -22.83
C ILE A 443 -13.63 13.05 -22.99
N ALA A 444 -14.29 11.89 -22.83
CA ALA A 444 -15.74 11.77 -22.89
C ALA A 444 -16.46 12.72 -21.92
N LYS A 445 -15.83 13.03 -20.78
CA LYS A 445 -16.33 13.95 -19.74
C LYS A 445 -16.31 15.43 -20.16
N VAL A 446 -15.64 15.76 -21.27
CA VAL A 446 -15.48 17.13 -21.77
C VAL A 446 -16.56 17.43 -22.81
N GLU A 447 -17.63 18.09 -22.40
CA GLU A 447 -18.81 18.39 -23.22
C GLU A 447 -18.57 19.54 -24.23
N THR A 448 -17.69 19.31 -25.20
CA THR A 448 -17.49 20.25 -26.33
C THR A 448 -17.85 19.60 -27.66
N PRO A 449 -18.32 20.39 -28.66
CA PRO A 449 -18.61 19.87 -30.00
C PRO A 449 -17.41 19.19 -30.65
N LEU A 450 -16.21 19.76 -30.47
CA LEU A 450 -14.95 19.22 -30.99
C LEU A 450 -14.70 17.78 -30.52
N VAL A 451 -14.98 17.50 -29.24
CA VAL A 451 -14.84 16.15 -28.69
C VAL A 451 -15.90 15.20 -29.25
N THR A 452 -17.15 15.66 -29.44
CA THR A 452 -18.19 14.81 -30.04
C THR A 452 -17.84 14.45 -31.48
N GLU A 453 -17.39 15.41 -32.26
CA GLU A 453 -16.95 15.22 -33.65
C GLU A 453 -15.82 14.19 -33.71
N PHE A 454 -14.78 14.40 -32.89
CA PHE A 454 -13.69 13.43 -32.76
C PHE A 454 -14.17 12.02 -32.39
N LEU A 455 -15.07 11.87 -31.41
CA LEU A 455 -15.56 10.55 -30.99
C LEU A 455 -16.33 9.83 -32.11
N VAL A 456 -17.06 10.57 -32.95
CA VAL A 456 -17.79 10.01 -34.10
C VAL A 456 -16.82 9.59 -35.20
N ASP A 457 -15.83 10.43 -35.52
CA ASP A 457 -14.80 10.13 -36.51
C ASP A 457 -13.99 8.91 -36.06
N GLU A 458 -13.54 8.93 -34.81
CA GLU A 458 -12.79 7.85 -34.18
C GLU A 458 -13.60 6.56 -34.14
N TRP A 459 -14.91 6.58 -33.86
CA TRP A 459 -15.76 5.39 -33.94
C TRP A 459 -15.77 4.78 -35.35
N THR A 460 -15.79 5.63 -36.38
CA THR A 460 -15.82 5.21 -37.78
C THR A 460 -14.48 4.66 -38.25
N GLU A 461 -13.38 5.21 -37.75
CA GLU A 461 -12.00 4.82 -38.11
C GLU A 461 -11.43 3.72 -37.23
N SER A 462 -11.92 3.58 -35.99
CA SER A 462 -11.44 2.59 -35.04
C SER A 462 -11.70 1.19 -35.59
N GLY A 463 -10.61 0.44 -35.82
CA GLY A 463 -10.70 -0.96 -36.23
C GLY A 463 -11.30 -1.86 -35.14
N ASP A 464 -11.13 -3.17 -35.26
CA ASP A 464 -11.78 -4.18 -34.41
C ASP A 464 -11.28 -4.26 -32.94
N ALA A 465 -10.66 -3.21 -32.40
CA ALA A 465 -10.13 -3.19 -31.03
C ALA A 465 -11.27 -3.06 -29.99
N PRO A 466 -11.60 -4.12 -29.23
CA PRO A 466 -12.87 -4.18 -28.50
C PRO A 466 -13.01 -3.14 -27.39
N ILE A 467 -11.94 -2.92 -26.62
CA ILE A 467 -11.94 -1.96 -25.50
C ILE A 467 -12.08 -0.52 -25.97
N VAL A 468 -11.45 -0.18 -27.10
CA VAL A 468 -11.54 1.15 -27.70
C VAL A 468 -12.97 1.39 -28.17
N ARG A 469 -13.58 0.39 -28.84
CA ARG A 469 -14.97 0.47 -29.30
C ARG A 469 -15.95 0.58 -28.13
N CYS A 470 -15.77 -0.18 -27.05
CA CYS A 470 -16.61 -0.06 -25.85
C CYS A 470 -16.49 1.34 -25.21
N ALA A 471 -15.27 1.88 -25.09
CA ALA A 471 -15.06 3.23 -24.56
C ALA A 471 -15.71 4.32 -25.44
N LEU A 472 -15.59 4.21 -26.77
CA LEU A 472 -16.23 5.11 -27.72
C LEU A 472 -17.75 5.01 -27.64
N ALA A 473 -18.30 3.80 -27.57
CA ALA A 473 -19.73 3.58 -27.48
C ALA A 473 -20.31 4.16 -26.17
N ASP A 474 -19.64 4.01 -25.03
CA ASP A 474 -20.08 4.67 -23.77
C ASP A 474 -19.99 6.20 -23.86
N ALA A 475 -18.89 6.72 -24.42
CA ALA A 475 -18.71 8.15 -24.62
C ALA A 475 -19.77 8.77 -25.55
N LEU A 476 -20.15 8.06 -26.62
CA LEU A 476 -21.18 8.49 -27.57
C LEU A 476 -22.60 8.30 -27.00
N PHE A 477 -22.86 7.19 -26.31
CA PHE A 477 -24.14 6.90 -25.66
C PHE A 477 -24.48 7.95 -24.60
N THR A 478 -23.52 8.33 -23.76
CA THR A 478 -23.69 9.40 -22.75
C THR A 478 -23.98 10.77 -23.38
N ARG A 479 -23.68 10.95 -24.68
CA ARG A 479 -24.01 12.14 -25.48
C ARG A 479 -25.30 11.98 -26.30
N GLY A 480 -26.06 10.91 -26.07
CA GLY A 480 -27.33 10.62 -26.75
C GLY A 480 -27.20 9.96 -28.12
N GLN A 481 -26.00 9.53 -28.52
CA GLN A 481 -25.78 8.79 -29.76
C GLN A 481 -25.92 7.28 -29.50
N THR A 482 -27.04 6.69 -29.90
CA THR A 482 -27.37 5.29 -29.58
C THR A 482 -26.93 4.29 -30.64
N GLU A 483 -26.54 4.73 -31.83
CA GLU A 483 -26.13 3.86 -32.94
C GLU A 483 -24.96 2.93 -32.59
N PRO A 484 -23.87 3.39 -31.93
CA PRO A 484 -22.77 2.51 -31.52
C PRO A 484 -23.20 1.35 -30.62
N MET A 485 -24.17 1.59 -29.73
CA MET A 485 -24.70 0.57 -28.82
C MET A 485 -25.42 -0.54 -29.59
N SER A 486 -26.25 -0.18 -30.58
CA SER A 486 -26.95 -1.16 -31.42
C SER A 486 -25.99 -2.04 -32.20
N ILE A 487 -24.92 -1.45 -32.75
CA ILE A 487 -23.86 -2.19 -33.46
C ILE A 487 -23.15 -3.15 -32.51
N LEU A 488 -22.73 -2.71 -31.32
CA LEU A 488 -22.07 -3.58 -30.35
C LEU A 488 -22.98 -4.71 -29.87
N LEU A 489 -24.28 -4.47 -29.70
CA LEU A 489 -25.23 -5.51 -29.32
C LEU A 489 -25.38 -6.59 -30.41
N GLU A 490 -25.39 -6.19 -31.67
CA GLU A 490 -25.43 -7.12 -32.82
C GLU A 490 -24.13 -7.95 -32.89
N GLU A 491 -22.97 -7.29 -32.79
CA GLU A 491 -21.67 -7.95 -32.79
C GLU A 491 -21.52 -8.92 -31.62
N TRP A 492 -21.93 -8.49 -30.42
CA TRP A 492 -21.94 -9.33 -29.23
C TRP A 492 -22.81 -10.57 -29.42
N SER A 493 -24.03 -10.41 -29.94
CA SER A 493 -24.96 -11.52 -30.19
C SER A 493 -24.40 -12.51 -31.21
N CYS A 494 -23.78 -12.01 -32.28
CA CYS A 494 -23.12 -12.83 -33.29
C CYS A 494 -21.99 -13.66 -32.69
N ARG A 495 -21.11 -13.02 -31.92
CA ARG A 495 -19.95 -13.67 -31.28
C ARG A 495 -20.35 -14.64 -30.17
N ALA A 496 -21.32 -14.30 -29.34
CA ALA A 496 -21.85 -15.19 -28.31
C ALA A 496 -22.42 -16.48 -28.93
N SER A 497 -23.14 -16.36 -30.05
CA SER A 497 -23.64 -17.54 -30.78
C SER A 497 -22.51 -18.39 -31.38
N LEU A 498 -21.39 -17.78 -31.79
CA LEU A 498 -20.24 -18.53 -32.28
C LEU A 498 -19.48 -19.21 -31.14
N ALA A 499 -19.34 -18.54 -29.99
CA ALA A 499 -18.67 -19.07 -28.80
C ALA A 499 -19.37 -20.31 -28.24
N GLY A 500 -20.71 -20.34 -28.23
CA GLY A 500 -21.48 -21.51 -27.79
C GLY A 500 -21.38 -22.75 -28.70
N ASN A 501 -20.78 -22.62 -29.89
CA ASN A 501 -20.65 -23.70 -30.87
C ASN A 501 -19.20 -24.19 -31.07
N ARG A 502 -18.21 -23.65 -30.36
CA ARG A 502 -16.79 -24.01 -30.53
C ARG A 502 -16.40 -25.19 -29.64
N ASP A 503 -15.66 -26.15 -30.22
CA ASP A 503 -14.88 -27.14 -29.47
C ASP A 503 -13.71 -26.45 -28.75
N ASP A 504 -13.32 -26.97 -27.57
CA ASP A 504 -12.41 -26.43 -26.53
C ASP A 504 -11.01 -25.90 -26.95
N ASN A 505 -10.66 -25.88 -28.24
CA ASN A 505 -9.30 -25.62 -28.74
C ASN A 505 -9.05 -24.25 -29.42
N CYS A 506 -10.03 -23.34 -29.46
CA CYS A 506 -9.79 -21.99 -30.02
C CYS A 506 -9.19 -21.04 -28.98
N THR A 507 -8.54 -19.95 -29.40
CA THR A 507 -7.95 -18.93 -28.52
C THR A 507 -9.04 -18.17 -27.74
N ILE A 508 -9.51 -18.81 -26.68
CA ILE A 508 -10.59 -18.40 -25.78
C ILE A 508 -10.35 -16.99 -25.22
N ALA A 509 -9.10 -16.59 -24.99
CA ALA A 509 -8.77 -15.35 -24.28
C ALA A 509 -9.32 -14.08 -24.95
N ASP A 510 -9.07 -13.87 -26.25
CA ASP A 510 -9.46 -12.62 -26.93
C ASP A 510 -10.99 -12.50 -27.06
N GLU A 511 -11.66 -13.62 -27.34
CA GLU A 511 -13.12 -13.66 -27.48
C GLU A 511 -13.81 -13.54 -26.11
N CYS A 512 -13.29 -14.21 -25.06
CA CYS A 512 -13.75 -14.01 -23.69
C CYS A 512 -13.66 -12.54 -23.31
N TRP A 513 -12.53 -11.92 -23.61
CA TRP A 513 -12.28 -10.54 -23.25
C TRP A 513 -13.20 -9.57 -23.98
N PHE A 514 -13.42 -9.76 -25.29
CA PHE A 514 -14.43 -9.02 -26.06
C PHE A 514 -15.82 -9.15 -25.44
N LEU A 515 -16.27 -10.39 -25.20
CA LEU A 515 -17.62 -10.67 -24.72
C LEU A 515 -17.84 -10.10 -23.32
N ALA A 516 -16.85 -10.20 -22.43
CA ALA A 516 -16.92 -9.66 -21.08
C ALA A 516 -16.95 -8.12 -21.05
N HIS A 517 -16.05 -7.45 -21.78
CA HIS A 517 -16.01 -5.97 -21.81
C HIS A 517 -17.24 -5.37 -22.48
N THR A 518 -17.69 -5.97 -23.57
CA THR A 518 -18.90 -5.52 -24.27
C THR A 518 -20.14 -5.78 -23.42
N ALA A 519 -20.21 -6.92 -22.72
CA ALA A 519 -21.30 -7.18 -21.77
C ALA A 519 -21.31 -6.19 -20.61
N HIS A 520 -20.14 -5.88 -20.02
CA HIS A 520 -20.01 -4.85 -18.99
C HIS A 520 -20.56 -3.50 -19.46
N PHE A 521 -20.13 -3.05 -20.65
CA PHE A 521 -20.64 -1.82 -21.26
C PHE A 521 -22.16 -1.87 -21.47
N LEU A 522 -22.65 -2.91 -22.17
CA LEU A 522 -24.06 -3.07 -22.52
C LEU A 522 -24.97 -3.12 -21.28
N VAL A 523 -24.56 -3.83 -20.23
CA VAL A 523 -25.26 -3.84 -18.93
C VAL A 523 -25.19 -2.45 -18.28
N GLY A 524 -24.02 -1.80 -18.31
CA GLY A 524 -23.79 -0.45 -17.79
C GLY A 524 -24.61 0.66 -18.47
N THR A 525 -25.13 0.44 -19.68
CA THR A 525 -26.07 1.38 -20.33
C THR A 525 -27.42 1.44 -19.63
N GLY A 526 -27.81 0.37 -18.91
CA GLY A 526 -29.14 0.21 -18.34
C GLY A 526 -30.23 -0.14 -19.36
N ASP A 527 -29.87 -0.42 -20.63
CA ASP A 527 -30.81 -0.84 -21.65
C ASP A 527 -31.35 -2.25 -21.37
N LEU A 528 -32.66 -2.34 -21.19
CA LEU A 528 -33.33 -3.59 -20.82
C LEU A 528 -33.21 -4.67 -21.90
N SER A 529 -33.14 -4.28 -23.18
CA SER A 529 -32.98 -5.23 -24.28
C SER A 529 -31.59 -5.84 -24.25
N ALA A 530 -30.55 -5.02 -24.07
CA ALA A 530 -29.17 -5.48 -23.99
C ALA A 530 -28.95 -6.45 -22.81
N ILE A 531 -29.45 -6.09 -21.62
CA ILE A 531 -29.35 -6.95 -20.42
C ILE A 531 -30.03 -8.30 -20.65
N ARG A 532 -31.22 -8.32 -21.26
CA ARG A 532 -31.94 -9.56 -21.57
C ARG A 532 -31.22 -10.42 -22.60
N THR A 533 -30.70 -9.81 -23.66
CA THR A 533 -29.89 -10.50 -24.67
C THR A 533 -28.69 -11.20 -24.02
N ILE A 534 -28.00 -10.51 -23.10
CA ILE A 534 -26.86 -11.09 -22.39
C ILE A 534 -27.30 -12.25 -21.49
N ARG A 535 -28.30 -12.02 -20.64
CA ARG A 535 -28.89 -13.02 -19.74
C ARG A 535 -29.29 -14.28 -20.50
N ASP A 536 -29.93 -14.15 -21.66
CA ASP A 536 -30.48 -15.29 -22.41
C ASP A 536 -29.39 -16.11 -23.10
N ALA A 537 -28.26 -15.50 -23.44
CA ALA A 537 -27.12 -16.18 -24.05
C ALA A 537 -26.18 -16.82 -23.01
N LEU A 538 -26.09 -16.28 -21.78
CA LEU A 538 -25.22 -16.80 -20.71
C LEU A 538 -25.28 -18.32 -20.53
N PRO A 539 -26.45 -19.00 -20.50
CA PRO A 539 -26.51 -20.44 -20.33
C PRO A 539 -25.73 -21.24 -21.39
N THR A 540 -25.63 -20.70 -22.61
CA THR A 540 -24.99 -21.36 -23.77
C THR A 540 -23.51 -21.07 -23.92
N LEU A 541 -22.95 -20.12 -23.16
CA LEU A 541 -21.55 -19.75 -23.25
C LEU A 541 -20.63 -20.75 -22.53
N PRO A 542 -19.34 -20.83 -22.89
CA PRO A 542 -18.32 -21.50 -22.10
C PRO A 542 -18.21 -20.95 -20.67
N GLN A 543 -17.85 -21.79 -19.68
CA GLN A 543 -17.88 -21.44 -18.26
C GLN A 543 -16.92 -20.30 -17.88
N ASP A 544 -15.76 -20.25 -18.51
CA ASP A 544 -14.78 -19.17 -18.40
C ASP A 544 -15.32 -17.83 -18.92
N VAL A 545 -15.98 -17.83 -20.08
CA VAL A 545 -16.68 -16.64 -20.62
C VAL A 545 -17.75 -16.16 -19.64
N LYS A 546 -18.58 -17.08 -19.11
CA LYS A 546 -19.62 -16.74 -18.11
C LYS A 546 -19.00 -16.09 -16.88
N THR A 547 -17.95 -16.71 -16.35
CA THR A 547 -17.26 -16.22 -15.14
C THR A 547 -16.72 -14.82 -15.38
N ALA A 548 -16.05 -14.58 -16.53
CA ALA A 548 -15.56 -13.26 -16.89
C ALA A 548 -16.69 -12.22 -17.03
N ILE A 549 -17.81 -12.56 -17.67
CA ILE A 549 -18.96 -11.66 -17.77
C ILE A 549 -19.54 -11.35 -16.39
N VAL A 550 -19.72 -12.35 -15.53
CA VAL A 550 -20.27 -12.16 -14.18
C VAL A 550 -19.34 -11.33 -13.31
N GLU A 551 -18.03 -11.58 -13.35
CA GLU A 551 -17.04 -10.80 -12.61
C GLU A 551 -17.03 -9.33 -13.06
N GLU A 552 -16.99 -9.08 -14.37
CA GLU A 552 -17.02 -7.72 -14.92
C GLU A 552 -18.36 -7.02 -14.64
N CYS A 553 -19.49 -7.72 -14.70
CA CYS A 553 -20.80 -7.15 -14.37
C CYS A 553 -21.00 -6.94 -12.87
N CYS A 554 -20.36 -7.75 -12.01
CA CYS A 554 -20.31 -7.52 -10.56
C CYS A 554 -19.46 -6.31 -10.21
N ALA A 555 -18.39 -6.06 -10.98
CA ALA A 555 -17.53 -4.90 -10.83
C ALA A 555 -18.19 -3.60 -11.34
N ALA A 556 -19.15 -3.70 -12.27
CA ALA A 556 -19.93 -2.55 -12.69
C ALA A 556 -20.62 -1.91 -11.49
N ASP A 557 -20.48 -0.58 -11.35
CA ASP A 557 -21.17 0.15 -10.31
C ASP A 557 -22.68 0.11 -10.58
N LEU A 558 -23.35 -0.87 -9.97
CA LEU A 558 -24.80 -1.05 -10.08
C LEU A 558 -25.54 0.27 -9.79
N ASN A 559 -25.02 1.12 -8.89
CA ASN A 559 -25.63 2.41 -8.65
C ASN A 559 -25.54 3.32 -9.87
N LEU A 560 -24.39 3.36 -10.55
CA LEU A 560 -24.21 4.12 -11.78
C LEU A 560 -25.17 3.64 -12.87
N THR A 561 -25.27 2.32 -13.10
CA THR A 561 -26.23 1.76 -14.07
C THR A 561 -27.65 2.19 -13.74
N LEU A 562 -28.06 2.09 -12.48
CA LEU A 562 -29.42 2.46 -12.06
C LEU A 562 -29.68 3.96 -12.11
N THR A 563 -28.65 4.82 -12.10
CA THR A 563 -28.81 6.26 -12.32
C THR A 563 -29.11 6.63 -13.76
N ARG A 564 -28.76 5.76 -14.73
CA ARG A 564 -29.02 5.93 -16.17
C ARG A 564 -30.42 5.48 -16.58
N VAL A 565 -31.12 4.75 -15.72
CA VAL A 565 -32.42 4.15 -16.00
C VAL A 565 -33.57 5.01 -15.44
N SER A 566 -34.69 5.08 -16.15
CA SER A 566 -35.87 5.77 -15.64
C SER A 566 -36.37 5.12 -14.33
N PRO A 567 -36.94 5.89 -13.36
CA PRO A 567 -37.44 5.33 -12.11
C PRO A 567 -38.45 4.18 -12.29
N GLN A 568 -39.20 4.19 -13.40
CA GLN A 568 -40.19 3.18 -13.75
C GLN A 568 -39.56 1.86 -14.18
N GLN A 569 -38.37 1.91 -14.80
CA GLN A 569 -37.65 0.73 -15.29
C GLN A 569 -36.66 0.17 -14.27
N ARG A 570 -36.29 0.94 -13.24
CA ARG A 570 -35.26 0.58 -12.25
C ARG A 570 -35.48 -0.81 -11.64
N THR A 571 -36.69 -1.10 -11.15
CA THR A 571 -37.00 -2.42 -10.55
C THR A 571 -36.89 -3.57 -11.54
N LEU A 572 -37.23 -3.32 -12.82
CA LEU A 572 -37.10 -4.33 -13.87
C LEU A 572 -35.62 -4.59 -14.17
N VAL A 573 -34.83 -3.53 -14.35
CA VAL A 573 -33.38 -3.65 -14.60
C VAL A 573 -32.67 -4.35 -13.43
N GLU A 574 -32.98 -3.98 -12.18
CA GLU A 574 -32.45 -4.66 -10.98
C GLU A 574 -32.81 -6.14 -10.96
N HIS A 575 -34.06 -6.49 -11.31
CA HIS A 575 -34.49 -7.88 -11.38
C HIS A 575 -33.71 -8.66 -12.44
N GLU A 576 -33.58 -8.11 -13.66
CA GLU A 576 -32.89 -8.79 -14.74
C GLU A 576 -31.39 -8.97 -14.46
N ILE A 577 -30.73 -7.97 -13.86
CA ILE A 577 -29.34 -8.09 -13.43
C ILE A 577 -29.20 -9.18 -12.36
N ARG A 578 -30.12 -9.26 -11.38
CA ARG A 578 -30.08 -10.34 -10.37
C ARG A 578 -30.28 -11.72 -10.98
N VAL A 579 -31.16 -11.85 -11.98
CA VAL A 579 -31.36 -13.12 -12.68
C VAL A 579 -30.10 -13.48 -13.48
N MET A 580 -29.50 -12.51 -14.17
CA MET A 580 -28.25 -12.68 -14.91
C MET A 580 -27.11 -13.14 -14.01
N LEU A 581 -26.91 -12.51 -12.84
CA LEU A 581 -25.85 -12.84 -11.88
C LEU A 581 -26.09 -14.15 -11.10
N ALA A 582 -27.28 -14.76 -11.21
CA ALA A 582 -27.59 -16.03 -10.58
C ALA A 582 -27.23 -17.25 -11.46
N HIS A 583 -26.92 -17.03 -12.73
CA HIS A 583 -26.38 -18.02 -13.67
C HIS A 583 -24.88 -18.21 -13.45
#